data_AF-A0A1A8QHG7-F1
#
_entry.id   AF-A0A1A8QHG7-F1
#
_cell.length_a   1.000
_cell.length_b   1.000
_cell.length_c   1.000
_cell.angle_alpha   90.00
_cell.angle_beta   90.00
_cell.angle_gamma   90.00
#
_symmetry.space_group_name_H-M   'P 1'
#
loop_
_entity.id
_entity.type
_entity.pdbx_description
1 polymer ?
#
loop_
_entity_poly.entity_id
_entity_poly.type
_entity_poly.pdbx_seq_one_letter_code
_entity_poly.pdbx_strand_id
1 'polypeptide(L)'
;ARLREGANINRSLLALGNVINALADPKSKKAHIPYRDSKLTRILKDSLGGNCRTVMIANVGPSSKSYDDTQNTLKYANRAKEIKSSLKSNVVSLDSHIGQYAVICEKQKQEILQLKQKLKEYEAKSVVPGAFNTIPLQKQAEFKRVSEAVQSIFSSRGQIRCEQLDLERQLKANELRQRYSEEDFLLVQYFCAKEKTEKATCKHERKIASLRTQQQHISKRLKETETRFLENDGLLHRVENEIK
;
A
#
# COMPACT_ATOMS: atom_id res chain seq x y z
N ALA A 1 -26.88 8.35 -14.23
CA ALA A 1 -25.96 7.53 -13.41
C ALA A 1 -25.65 6.17 -14.05
N ARG A 2 -26.67 5.32 -14.30
CA ARG A 2 -26.53 3.95 -14.83
C ARG A 2 -25.75 3.82 -16.16
N LEU A 3 -25.94 4.75 -17.10
CA LEU A 3 -25.21 4.73 -18.39
C LEU A 3 -23.70 4.97 -18.22
N ARG A 4 -23.32 5.91 -17.34
CA ARG A 4 -21.92 6.23 -17.07
C ARG A 4 -21.22 5.09 -16.33
N GLU A 5 -21.94 4.42 -15.44
CA GLU A 5 -21.47 3.22 -14.76
C GLU A 5 -21.26 2.07 -15.75
N GLY A 6 -22.27 1.76 -16.58
CA GLY A 6 -22.15 0.72 -17.61
C GLY A 6 -21.00 0.99 -18.59
N ALA A 7 -20.81 2.24 -19.01
CA ALA A 7 -19.69 2.62 -19.87
C ALA A 7 -18.33 2.38 -19.19
N ASN A 8 -18.20 2.68 -17.90
CA ASN A 8 -16.96 2.44 -17.16
C ASN A 8 -16.68 0.95 -16.92
N ILE A 9 -17.72 0.15 -16.66
CA ILE A 9 -17.62 -1.32 -16.55
C ILE A 9 -17.15 -1.90 -17.88
N ASN A 10 -17.78 -1.51 -18.99
CA ASN A 10 -17.41 -2.01 -20.31
C ASN A 10 -16.01 -1.58 -20.72
N ARG A 11 -15.56 -0.38 -20.31
CA ARG A 11 -14.20 0.08 -20.56
C ARG A 11 -13.15 -0.81 -19.88
N SER A 12 -13.34 -1.16 -18.60
CA SER A 12 -12.38 -2.01 -17.90
C SER A 12 -12.40 -3.45 -18.42
N LEU A 13 -13.57 -3.99 -18.75
CA LEU A 13 -13.72 -5.32 -19.33
C LEU A 13 -13.12 -5.41 -20.74
N LEU A 14 -13.31 -4.39 -21.58
CA LEU A 14 -12.71 -4.33 -22.91
C LEU A 14 -11.18 -4.26 -22.83
N ALA A 15 -10.65 -3.40 -21.95
CA ALA A 15 -9.21 -3.32 -21.72
C ALA A 15 -8.62 -4.65 -21.24
N LEU A 16 -9.32 -5.35 -20.34
CA LEU A 16 -8.94 -6.68 -19.89
C LEU A 16 -8.91 -7.68 -21.05
N GLY A 17 -9.93 -7.66 -21.92
CA GLY A 17 -9.99 -8.51 -23.09
C GLY A 17 -8.85 -8.27 -24.07
N ASN A 18 -8.48 -7.01 -24.30
CA ASN A 18 -7.36 -6.64 -25.15
C ASN A 18 -6.02 -7.15 -24.58
N VAL A 19 -5.82 -7.03 -23.27
CA VAL A 19 -4.62 -7.56 -22.59
C VAL A 19 -4.55 -9.08 -22.73
N ILE A 20 -5.66 -9.79 -22.50
CA ILE A 20 -5.70 -11.26 -22.63
C ILE A 20 -5.41 -11.69 -24.07
N ASN A 21 -5.99 -11.01 -25.06
CA ASN A 21 -5.72 -11.31 -26.47
C ASN A 21 -4.24 -11.12 -26.83
N ALA A 22 -3.64 -10.01 -26.39
CA ALA A 22 -2.24 -9.71 -26.64
C ALA A 22 -1.29 -10.71 -25.97
N LEU A 23 -1.67 -11.24 -24.81
CA LEU A 23 -0.90 -12.24 -24.07
C LEU A 23 -1.08 -13.66 -24.59
N ALA A 24 -2.27 -13.99 -25.10
CA ALA A 24 -2.59 -15.31 -25.63
C ALA A 24 -1.93 -15.58 -26.99
N ASP A 25 -1.64 -14.53 -27.78
CA ASP A 25 -0.97 -14.70 -29.08
C ASP A 25 0.55 -14.96 -28.91
N PRO A 26 1.04 -16.17 -29.25
CA PRO A 26 2.46 -16.50 -29.12
C PRO A 26 3.37 -15.67 -30.03
N LYS A 27 2.84 -15.06 -31.11
CA LYS A 27 3.60 -14.19 -32.03
C LYS A 27 3.78 -12.78 -31.46
N SER A 28 2.93 -12.39 -30.50
CA SER A 28 2.86 -11.05 -29.92
C SER A 28 3.77 -10.87 -28.69
N LYS A 29 4.66 -11.82 -28.37
CA LYS A 29 5.56 -11.73 -27.20
C LYS A 29 6.47 -10.49 -27.16
N LYS A 30 6.68 -9.81 -28.28
CA LYS A 30 7.44 -8.56 -28.37
C LYS A 30 6.56 -7.30 -28.51
N ALA A 31 5.24 -7.46 -28.62
CA ALA A 31 4.33 -6.33 -28.75
C ALA A 31 4.03 -5.72 -27.38
N HIS A 32 3.75 -4.42 -27.38
CA HIS A 32 3.34 -3.70 -26.17
C HIS A 32 1.99 -4.21 -25.66
N ILE A 33 1.94 -4.67 -24.41
CA ILE A 33 0.71 -5.10 -23.75
C ILE A 33 0.05 -3.90 -23.06
N PRO A 34 -1.21 -3.55 -23.40
CA PRO A 34 -1.84 -2.31 -22.98
C PRO A 34 -2.43 -2.37 -21.55
N TYR A 35 -1.64 -2.75 -20.55
CA TYR A 35 -2.10 -2.77 -19.15
C TYR A 35 -2.58 -1.40 -18.66
N ARG A 36 -2.13 -0.31 -19.30
CA ARG A 36 -2.42 1.06 -18.87
C ARG A 36 -3.82 1.55 -19.26
N ASP A 37 -4.55 0.85 -20.11
CA ASP A 37 -5.84 1.34 -20.65
C ASP A 37 -6.96 1.41 -19.60
N SER A 38 -6.84 0.63 -18.51
CA SER A 38 -7.73 0.69 -17.36
C SER A 38 -6.98 0.58 -16.03
N LYS A 39 -7.59 1.04 -14.93
CA LYS A 39 -7.03 0.84 -13.58
C LYS A 39 -7.00 -0.65 -13.20
N LEU A 40 -8.01 -1.42 -13.60
CA LEU A 40 -8.13 -2.84 -13.31
C LEU A 40 -6.94 -3.63 -13.89
N THR A 41 -6.63 -3.43 -15.16
CA THR A 41 -5.51 -4.11 -15.85
C THR A 41 -4.14 -3.70 -15.30
N ARG A 42 -4.01 -2.50 -14.73
CA ARG A 42 -2.77 -2.09 -14.03
C ARG A 42 -2.56 -2.86 -12.74
N ILE A 43 -3.63 -3.02 -11.95
CA ILE A 43 -3.59 -3.76 -10.69
C ILE A 43 -3.34 -5.25 -10.96
N LEU A 44 -3.97 -5.81 -12.01
CA LEU A 44 -3.85 -7.21 -12.39
C LEU A 44 -2.64 -7.53 -13.27
N LYS A 45 -1.73 -6.57 -13.49
CA LYS A 45 -0.57 -6.74 -14.38
C LYS A 45 0.25 -7.96 -13.98
N ASP A 46 0.52 -8.12 -12.68
CA ASP A 46 1.34 -9.24 -12.20
C ASP A 46 0.60 -10.58 -12.27
N SER A 47 -0.72 -10.56 -12.18
CA SER A 47 -1.59 -11.74 -12.35
C SER A 47 -1.70 -12.19 -13.81
N LEU A 48 -1.68 -11.25 -14.75
CA LEU A 48 -1.88 -11.53 -16.17
C LEU A 48 -0.54 -11.55 -16.91
N GLY A 49 0.20 -12.67 -16.79
CA GLY A 49 1.49 -12.88 -17.47
C GLY A 49 2.72 -12.42 -16.68
N GLY A 50 2.55 -11.97 -15.43
CA GLY A 50 3.65 -11.62 -14.51
C GLY A 50 4.04 -12.76 -13.57
N ASN A 51 4.59 -12.40 -12.41
CA ASN A 51 5.02 -13.34 -11.38
C ASN A 51 3.87 -13.66 -10.39
N CYS A 52 2.89 -14.43 -10.85
CA CYS A 52 1.76 -14.86 -10.04
C CYS A 52 1.22 -16.21 -10.52
N ARG A 53 0.82 -17.07 -9.57
CA ARG A 53 0.01 -18.26 -9.88
C ARG A 53 -1.45 -17.83 -9.97
N THR A 54 -1.97 -17.77 -11.19
CA THR A 54 -3.29 -17.19 -11.45
C THR A 54 -4.28 -18.25 -11.89
N VAL A 55 -5.47 -18.22 -11.30
CA VAL A 55 -6.61 -19.08 -11.63
C VAL A 55 -7.77 -18.17 -12.02
N MET A 56 -8.39 -18.46 -13.15
CA MET A 56 -9.61 -17.78 -13.60
C MET A 56 -10.80 -18.74 -13.45
N ILE A 57 -11.86 -18.29 -12.77
CA ILE A 57 -13.13 -19.00 -12.67
C ILE A 57 -14.12 -18.34 -13.62
N ALA A 58 -14.68 -19.11 -14.55
CA ALA A 58 -15.66 -18.62 -15.52
C ALA A 58 -17.07 -19.06 -15.10
N ASN A 59 -17.88 -18.10 -14.65
CA ASN A 59 -19.26 -18.33 -14.25
C ASN A 59 -20.19 -18.23 -15.47
N VAL A 60 -20.99 -19.27 -15.71
CA VAL A 60 -21.90 -19.35 -16.86
C VAL A 60 -23.29 -19.80 -16.41
N GLY A 61 -24.31 -19.40 -17.17
CA GLY A 61 -25.70 -19.78 -16.91
C GLY A 61 -26.14 -20.92 -17.84
N PRO A 62 -26.83 -21.96 -17.33
CA PRO A 62 -27.28 -23.09 -18.17
C PRO A 62 -28.52 -22.78 -19.03
N SER A 63 -29.08 -21.57 -18.93
CA SER A 63 -30.30 -21.18 -19.64
C SER A 63 -30.03 -20.85 -21.11
N SER A 64 -30.93 -21.24 -22.02
CA SER A 64 -30.90 -20.87 -23.44
C SER A 64 -30.92 -19.35 -23.64
N LYS A 65 -31.56 -18.59 -22.74
CA LYS A 65 -31.59 -17.12 -22.79
C LYS A 65 -30.22 -16.47 -22.61
N SER A 66 -29.28 -17.18 -21.97
CA SER A 66 -27.92 -16.71 -21.68
C SER A 66 -26.89 -17.35 -22.60
N TYR A 67 -27.33 -17.94 -23.72
CA TYR A 67 -26.45 -18.68 -24.64
C TYR A 67 -25.31 -17.79 -25.17
N ASP A 68 -25.64 -16.60 -25.67
CA ASP A 68 -24.65 -15.69 -26.25
C ASP A 68 -23.61 -15.23 -25.22
N ASP A 69 -24.05 -14.86 -24.02
CA ASP A 69 -23.17 -14.44 -22.93
C ASP A 69 -22.28 -15.59 -22.43
N THR A 70 -22.86 -16.79 -22.34
CA THR A 70 -22.13 -18.02 -21.98
C THR A 70 -21.07 -18.34 -23.02
N GLN A 71 -21.41 -18.29 -24.31
CA GLN A 71 -20.47 -18.52 -25.40
C GLN A 71 -19.33 -17.50 -25.39
N ASN A 72 -19.63 -16.23 -25.15
CA ASN A 72 -18.63 -15.16 -25.05
C ASN A 72 -17.70 -15.36 -23.84
N THR A 73 -18.25 -15.75 -22.69
CA THR A 73 -17.50 -16.04 -21.47
C THR A 73 -16.55 -17.23 -21.67
N LEU A 74 -17.01 -18.30 -22.29
CA LEU A 74 -16.18 -19.47 -22.59
C LEU A 74 -15.07 -19.17 -23.60
N LYS A 75 -15.36 -18.39 -24.66
CA LYS A 75 -14.32 -17.91 -25.60
C LYS A 75 -13.26 -17.07 -24.89
N TYR A 76 -13.69 -16.27 -23.91
CA TYR A 76 -12.80 -15.46 -23.11
C TYR A 76 -11.89 -16.32 -22.21
N ALA A 77 -12.46 -17.28 -21.49
CA ALA A 77 -11.73 -18.21 -20.65
C ALA A 77 -10.73 -19.06 -21.45
N ASN A 78 -11.14 -19.51 -22.65
CA ASN A 78 -10.26 -20.30 -23.52
C ASN A 78 -9.01 -19.51 -23.95
N ARG A 79 -9.14 -18.21 -24.22
CA ARG A 79 -7.97 -17.35 -24.52
C ARG A 79 -7.09 -17.12 -23.30
N ALA A 80 -7.71 -16.91 -22.13
CA ALA A 80 -6.97 -16.70 -20.88
C ALA A 80 -6.11 -17.92 -20.51
N LYS A 81 -6.56 -19.14 -20.85
CA LYS A 81 -5.81 -20.39 -20.64
C LYS A 81 -4.45 -20.41 -21.35
N GLU A 82 -4.31 -19.73 -22.49
CA GLU A 82 -3.07 -19.73 -23.27
C GLU A 82 -1.99 -18.78 -22.70
N ILE A 83 -2.34 -17.96 -21.71
CA ILE A 83 -1.40 -17.04 -21.07
C ILE A 83 -0.39 -17.85 -20.24
N LYS A 84 0.89 -17.71 -20.57
CA LYS A 84 1.99 -18.34 -19.84
C LYS A 84 2.58 -17.37 -18.82
N SER A 85 2.55 -17.73 -17.55
CA SER A 85 3.18 -16.96 -16.46
C SER A 85 4.60 -17.46 -16.17
N SER A 86 5.54 -16.54 -15.97
CA SER A 86 6.90 -16.86 -15.54
C SER A 86 7.01 -16.69 -14.03
N LEU A 87 6.89 -17.81 -13.30
CA LEU A 87 6.95 -17.81 -11.84
C LEU A 87 8.40 -17.73 -11.34
N LYS A 88 8.64 -16.82 -10.40
CA LYS A 88 9.88 -16.70 -9.64
C LYS A 88 9.54 -16.73 -8.16
N SER A 89 10.27 -17.54 -7.39
CA SER A 89 10.08 -17.60 -5.95
C SER A 89 10.42 -16.24 -5.34
N ASN A 90 9.47 -15.63 -4.61
CA ASN A 90 9.69 -14.37 -3.90
C ASN A 90 10.43 -14.63 -2.57
N VAL A 91 11.50 -15.42 -2.61
CA VAL A 91 12.37 -15.64 -1.46
C VAL A 91 13.44 -14.57 -1.48
N VAL A 92 13.34 -13.65 -0.52
CA VAL A 92 14.43 -12.73 -0.20
C VAL A 92 15.46 -13.55 0.56
N SER A 93 16.47 -14.08 -0.13
CA SER A 93 17.61 -14.70 0.56
C SER A 93 18.35 -13.60 1.33
N LEU A 94 18.22 -13.60 2.65
CA LEU A 94 18.91 -12.66 3.54
C LEU A 94 20.45 -12.78 3.45
N ASP A 95 20.97 -13.90 2.95
CA ASP A 95 22.42 -14.11 2.74
C ASP A 95 23.02 -13.28 1.60
N SER A 96 22.21 -12.78 0.66
CA SER A 96 22.70 -11.95 -0.45
C SER A 96 22.66 -10.43 -0.16
N HIS A 97 22.18 -10.04 1.03
CA HIS A 97 21.72 -8.68 1.29
C HIS A 97 22.86 -7.67 1.49
N ILE A 98 23.98 -8.02 2.14
CA ILE A 98 25.03 -7.01 2.41
C ILE A 98 25.75 -6.58 1.11
N GLY A 99 26.08 -7.53 0.24
CA GLY A 99 26.79 -7.25 -1.01
C GLY A 99 25.93 -6.50 -2.04
N GLN A 100 24.67 -6.89 -2.22
CA GLN A 100 23.78 -6.22 -3.17
C GLN A 100 23.37 -4.82 -2.69
N TYR A 101 23.18 -4.62 -1.39
CA TYR A 101 22.88 -3.29 -0.85
C TYR A 101 24.07 -2.35 -1.00
N ALA A 102 25.31 -2.84 -0.82
CA ALA A 102 26.50 -2.04 -1.12
C ALA A 102 26.52 -1.60 -2.59
N VAL A 103 26.21 -2.49 -3.54
CA VAL A 103 26.14 -2.16 -4.98
C VAL A 103 25.01 -1.17 -5.29
N ILE A 104 23.82 -1.35 -4.70
CA ILE A 104 22.70 -0.43 -4.89
C ILE A 104 23.02 0.94 -4.29
N CYS A 105 23.57 0.99 -3.08
CA CYS A 105 24.00 2.23 -2.43
C CYS A 105 25.07 2.95 -3.26
N GLU A 106 26.02 2.22 -3.84
CA GLU A 106 27.05 2.80 -4.71
C GLU A 106 26.43 3.37 -5.99
N LYS A 107 25.53 2.63 -6.62
CA LYS A 107 24.81 3.09 -7.82
C LYS A 107 23.97 4.33 -7.55
N GLN A 108 23.27 4.37 -6.41
CA GLN A 108 22.49 5.52 -5.98
C GLN A 108 23.38 6.73 -5.65
N LYS A 109 24.52 6.53 -4.99
CA LYS A 109 25.49 7.60 -4.74
C LYS A 109 26.02 8.19 -6.04
N GLN A 110 26.33 7.36 -7.03
CA GLN A 110 26.75 7.80 -8.36
C GLN A 110 25.67 8.61 -9.07
N GLU A 111 24.41 8.16 -9.01
CA GLU A 111 23.27 8.88 -9.59
C GLU A 111 23.05 10.23 -8.91
N ILE A 112 23.15 10.30 -7.57
CA ILE A 112 23.09 11.54 -6.81
C ILE A 112 24.21 12.50 -7.22
N LEU A 113 25.44 12.01 -7.38
CA LEU A 113 26.57 12.84 -7.83
C LEU A 113 26.33 13.40 -9.22
N GLN A 114 25.88 12.58 -10.17
CA GLN A 114 25.56 13.02 -11.53
C GLN A 114 24.44 14.06 -11.55
N LEU A 115 23.38 13.86 -10.76
CA LEU A 115 22.27 14.81 -10.66
C LEU A 115 22.70 16.13 -10.01
N LYS A 116 23.51 16.08 -8.96
CA LYS A 116 24.10 17.28 -8.33
C LYS A 116 25.00 18.04 -9.29
N GLN A 117 25.78 17.34 -10.11
CA GLN A 117 26.64 17.97 -11.11
C GLN A 117 25.80 18.64 -12.21
N LYS A 118 24.76 17.97 -12.72
CA LYS A 118 23.81 18.56 -13.68
C LYS A 118 23.09 19.78 -13.11
N LEU A 119 22.69 19.72 -11.83
CA LEU A 119 22.11 20.88 -11.14
C LEU A 119 23.10 22.03 -11.03
N LYS A 120 24.36 21.76 -10.67
CA LYS A 120 25.41 22.78 -10.59
C LYS A 120 25.72 23.42 -11.95
N GLU A 121 25.72 22.62 -13.02
CA GLU A 121 25.86 23.13 -14.39
C GLU A 121 24.65 23.95 -14.85
N TYR A 122 23.45 23.59 -14.40
CA TYR A 122 22.23 24.36 -14.65
C TYR A 122 22.22 25.67 -13.87
N GLU A 123 22.59 25.63 -12.59
CA GLU A 123 22.75 26.79 -11.71
C GLU A 123 23.81 27.74 -12.26
N ALA A 124 24.99 27.23 -12.65
CA ALA A 124 26.06 28.02 -13.27
C ALA A 124 25.65 28.69 -14.59
N LYS A 125 24.74 28.07 -15.36
CA LYS A 125 24.16 28.66 -16.57
C LYS A 125 23.06 29.69 -16.28
N SER A 126 22.55 29.74 -15.04
CA SER A 126 21.48 30.66 -14.60
C SER A 126 21.97 31.87 -13.78
N VAL A 127 23.28 31.97 -13.46
CA VAL A 127 23.83 33.13 -12.76
C VAL A 127 24.18 34.24 -13.74
N VAL A 128 23.26 35.19 -13.89
CA VAL A 128 23.57 36.57 -14.28
C VAL A 128 24.38 37.20 -13.12
N PRO A 129 25.55 37.83 -13.36
CA PRO A 129 26.35 38.38 -12.28
C PRO A 129 25.78 39.70 -11.78
N GLY A 130 25.08 39.67 -10.64
CA GLY A 130 24.63 40.87 -9.94
C GLY A 130 23.95 40.55 -8.60
N ALA A 131 24.41 41.20 -7.54
CA ALA A 131 23.90 41.22 -6.17
C ALA A 131 24.26 40.03 -5.24
N PHE A 132 25.46 40.08 -4.68
CA PHE A 132 25.67 39.55 -3.33
C PHE A 132 24.88 40.42 -2.33
N ASN A 133 23.67 39.98 -1.98
CA ASN A 133 23.00 40.47 -0.79
C ASN A 133 23.64 39.78 0.42
N THR A 134 24.57 40.46 1.09
CA THR A 134 24.93 40.13 2.46
C THR A 134 23.67 40.23 3.31
N ILE A 135 23.14 39.07 3.72
CA ILE A 135 21.96 38.97 4.59
C ILE A 135 22.32 39.66 5.92
N PRO A 136 21.55 40.68 6.38
CA PRO A 136 21.79 41.32 7.68
C PRO A 136 21.79 40.29 8.81
N LEU A 137 22.70 40.42 9.80
CA LEU A 137 22.83 39.50 10.95
C LEU A 137 21.48 39.16 11.64
N GLN A 138 20.53 40.10 11.64
CA GLN A 138 19.21 39.95 12.23
C GLN A 138 18.34 38.91 11.48
N LYS A 139 18.43 38.87 10.13
CA LYS A 139 17.78 37.84 9.30
C LYS A 139 18.45 36.46 9.46
N GLN A 140 19.74 36.42 9.78
CA GLN A 140 20.45 35.16 10.06
C GLN A 140 20.00 34.53 11.39
N ALA A 141 19.73 35.35 12.41
CA ALA A 141 19.19 34.90 13.69
C ALA A 141 17.72 34.42 13.57
N GLU A 142 16.90 35.08 12.76
CA GLU A 142 15.53 34.63 12.46
C GLU A 142 15.51 33.32 11.67
N PHE A 143 16.34 33.20 10.64
CA PHE A 143 16.46 31.97 9.87
C PHE A 143 16.87 30.78 10.75
N LYS A 144 17.82 31.01 11.68
CA LYS A 144 18.25 29.98 12.63
C LYS A 144 17.12 29.58 13.59
N ARG A 145 16.37 30.55 14.14
CA ARG A 145 15.20 30.30 15.01
C ARG A 145 14.11 29.50 14.30
N VAL A 146 13.75 29.88 13.08
CA VAL A 146 12.76 29.15 12.26
C VAL A 146 13.27 27.75 11.95
N SER A 147 14.53 27.58 11.56
CA SER A 147 15.12 26.27 11.29
C SER A 147 15.07 25.34 12.51
N GLU A 148 15.37 25.86 13.70
CA GLU A 148 15.31 25.10 14.96
C GLU A 148 13.87 24.72 15.33
N ALA A 149 12.91 25.65 15.14
CA ALA A 149 11.49 25.40 15.36
C ALA A 149 10.95 24.30 14.43
N VAL A 150 11.26 24.39 13.14
CA VAL A 150 10.89 23.39 12.12
C VAL A 150 11.48 22.02 12.47
N GLN A 151 12.77 21.96 12.82
CA GLN A 151 13.44 20.71 13.20
C GLN A 151 12.79 20.05 14.43
N SER A 152 12.42 20.86 15.44
CA SER A 152 11.73 20.40 16.64
C SER A 152 10.33 19.84 16.33
N ILE A 153 9.54 20.55 15.51
CA ILE A 153 8.20 20.13 15.08
C ILE A 153 8.26 18.79 14.35
N PHE A 154 9.18 18.62 13.40
CA PHE A 154 9.33 17.38 12.65
C PHE A 154 9.84 16.22 13.50
N SER A 155 10.72 16.48 14.47
CA SER A 155 11.18 15.47 15.43
C SER A 155 10.02 14.97 16.30
N SER A 156 9.20 15.89 16.82
CA SER A 156 7.97 15.57 17.56
C SER A 156 6.97 14.80 16.68
N ARG A 157 6.77 15.23 15.43
CA ARG A 157 5.89 14.54 14.46
C ARG A 157 6.33 13.11 14.20
N GLY A 158 7.63 12.87 14.08
CA GLY A 158 8.22 11.55 13.94
C GLY A 158 7.89 10.65 15.14
N GLN A 159 8.03 11.17 16.37
CA GLN A 159 7.70 10.44 17.59
C GLN A 159 6.21 10.07 17.68
N ILE A 160 5.33 11.03 17.38
CA ILE A 160 3.87 10.80 17.35
C ILE A 160 3.53 9.71 16.32
N ARG A 161 4.16 9.76 15.14
CA ARG A 161 3.92 8.77 14.09
C ARG A 161 4.40 7.37 14.48
N CYS A 162 5.57 7.25 15.10
CA CYS A 162 6.07 5.98 15.62
C CYS A 162 5.11 5.40 16.67
N GLU A 163 4.66 6.21 17.63
CA GLU A 163 3.72 5.78 18.67
C GLU A 163 2.38 5.32 18.06
N GLN A 164 1.86 6.06 17.07
CA GLN A 164 0.63 5.71 16.37
C GLN A 164 0.74 4.35 15.66
N LEU A 165 1.84 4.12 14.94
CA LEU A 165 2.10 2.86 14.25
C LEU A 165 2.24 1.68 15.24
N ASP A 166 2.88 1.91 16.38
CA ASP A 166 3.00 0.91 17.44
C ASP A 166 1.63 0.53 18.03
N LEU A 167 0.77 1.53 18.29
CA LEU A 167 -0.59 1.31 18.78
C LEU A 167 -1.47 0.60 17.74
N GLU A 168 -1.39 0.97 16.46
CA GLU A 168 -2.09 0.28 15.36
C GLU A 168 -1.67 -1.18 15.26
N ARG A 169 -0.37 -1.46 15.35
CA ARG A 169 0.17 -2.83 15.38
C ARG A 169 -0.38 -3.63 16.56
N GLN A 170 -0.40 -3.04 17.76
CA GLN A 170 -0.94 -3.69 18.95
C GLN A 170 -2.44 -3.97 18.82
N LEU A 171 -3.20 -3.02 18.25
CA LEU A 171 -4.63 -3.18 17.99
C LEU A 171 -4.89 -4.36 17.05
N LYS A 172 -4.15 -4.44 15.94
CA LYS A 172 -4.29 -5.54 14.97
C LYS A 172 -3.91 -6.90 15.57
N ALA A 173 -2.85 -6.95 16.37
CA ALA A 173 -2.48 -8.16 17.10
C ALA A 173 -3.56 -8.61 18.10
N ASN A 174 -4.21 -7.66 18.78
CA ASN A 174 -5.32 -7.93 19.69
C ASN A 174 -6.56 -8.45 18.95
N GLU A 175 -6.97 -7.80 17.86
CA GLU A 175 -8.07 -8.25 16.99
C GLU A 175 -7.85 -9.69 16.49
N LEU A 176 -6.62 -10.02 16.08
CA LEU A 176 -6.27 -11.36 15.61
C LEU A 176 -6.38 -12.39 16.74
N ARG A 177 -5.91 -12.06 17.96
CA ARG A 177 -6.06 -12.92 19.14
C ARG A 177 -7.53 -13.14 19.50
N GLN A 178 -8.38 -12.13 19.33
CA GLN A 178 -9.81 -12.26 19.55
C GLN A 178 -10.42 -13.26 18.56
N ARG A 179 -10.16 -13.10 17.26
CA ARG A 179 -10.69 -14.01 16.22
C ARG A 179 -10.28 -15.45 16.45
N TYR A 180 -8.99 -15.73 16.67
CA TYR A 180 -8.55 -17.10 16.95
C TYR A 180 -9.21 -17.65 18.22
N SER A 181 -9.38 -16.83 19.25
CA SER A 181 -10.05 -17.27 20.47
C SER A 181 -11.54 -17.57 20.27
N GLU A 182 -12.22 -16.91 19.32
CA GLU A 182 -13.60 -17.16 18.92
C GLU A 182 -13.71 -18.44 18.08
N GLU A 183 -12.80 -18.65 17.12
CA GLU A 183 -12.71 -19.88 16.33
C GLU A 183 -12.43 -21.13 17.19
N ASP A 184 -11.46 -21.03 18.10
CA ASP A 184 -11.14 -22.11 19.05
C ASP A 184 -12.35 -22.47 19.92
N PHE A 185 -13.12 -21.45 20.34
CA PHE A 185 -14.30 -21.66 21.17
C PHE A 185 -15.45 -22.33 20.41
N LEU A 186 -15.68 -21.92 19.16
CA LEU A 186 -16.64 -22.61 18.27
C LEU A 186 -16.26 -24.08 18.11
N LEU A 187 -14.98 -24.38 17.89
CA LEU A 187 -14.51 -25.76 17.78
C LEU A 187 -14.79 -26.57 19.05
N VAL A 188 -14.49 -26.00 20.22
CA VAL A 188 -14.79 -26.66 21.51
C VAL A 188 -16.29 -26.91 21.67
N GLN A 189 -17.14 -25.99 21.22
CA GLN A 189 -18.60 -26.14 21.30
C GLN A 189 -19.13 -27.27 20.40
N TYR A 190 -18.53 -27.50 19.23
CA TYR A 190 -18.93 -28.58 18.31
C TYR A 190 -18.46 -29.97 18.77
N PHE A 191 -17.29 -30.08 19.41
CA PHE A 191 -16.63 -31.37 19.65
C PHE A 191 -16.67 -31.88 21.11
N CYS A 192 -17.01 -31.03 22.10
CA CYS A 192 -16.96 -31.42 23.53
C CYS A 192 -18.33 -31.71 24.16
N ALA A 193 -18.33 -32.60 25.16
CA ALA A 193 -19.51 -32.88 25.99
C ALA A 193 -19.95 -31.66 26.83
N LYS A 194 -21.25 -31.58 27.14
CA LYS A 194 -21.93 -30.42 27.72
C LYS A 194 -21.25 -29.83 28.98
N GLU A 195 -20.81 -30.66 29.93
CA GLU A 195 -20.11 -30.17 31.14
C GLU A 195 -18.74 -29.54 30.87
N LYS A 196 -17.99 -30.04 29.86
CA LYS A 196 -16.70 -29.45 29.45
C LYS A 196 -16.92 -28.13 28.70
N THR A 197 -18.07 -27.97 28.04
CA THR A 197 -18.41 -26.72 27.34
C THR A 197 -18.67 -25.57 28.30
N GLU A 198 -19.36 -25.76 29.44
CA GLU A 198 -19.66 -24.67 30.38
C GLU A 198 -18.40 -24.02 30.99
N LYS A 199 -17.42 -24.83 31.42
CA LYS A 199 -16.14 -24.33 31.92
C LYS A 199 -15.34 -23.62 30.83
N ALA A 200 -15.39 -24.14 29.60
CA ALA A 200 -14.74 -23.52 28.45
C ALA A 200 -15.38 -22.17 28.09
N THR A 201 -16.71 -22.05 28.18
CA THR A 201 -17.46 -20.81 27.95
C THR A 201 -17.04 -19.72 28.93
N CYS A 202 -17.02 -20.00 30.24
CA CYS A 202 -16.63 -19.00 31.23
C CYS A 202 -15.17 -18.52 31.01
N LYS A 203 -14.25 -19.43 30.67
CA LYS A 203 -12.85 -19.08 30.37
C LYS A 203 -12.74 -18.24 29.09
N HIS A 204 -13.50 -18.59 28.06
CA HIS A 204 -13.57 -17.85 26.80
C HIS A 204 -14.11 -16.43 27.02
N GLU A 205 -15.24 -16.28 27.72
CA GLU A 205 -15.85 -14.99 28.02
C GLU A 205 -14.90 -14.05 28.79
N ARG A 206 -14.21 -14.56 29.82
CA ARG A 206 -13.20 -13.78 30.55
C ARG A 206 -12.06 -13.30 29.64
N LYS A 207 -11.59 -14.16 28.75
CA LYS A 207 -10.52 -13.82 27.79
C LYS A 207 -10.99 -12.77 26.78
N ILE A 208 -12.20 -12.91 26.24
CA ILE A 208 -12.80 -11.94 25.31
C ILE A 208 -13.03 -10.60 26.01
N ALA A 209 -13.54 -10.60 27.23
CA ALA A 209 -13.72 -9.38 28.01
C ALA A 209 -12.38 -8.65 28.22
N SER A 210 -11.32 -9.37 28.60
CA SER A 210 -9.98 -8.81 28.75
C SER A 210 -9.43 -8.21 27.44
N LEU A 211 -9.57 -8.93 26.32
CA LEU A 211 -9.14 -8.45 25.00
C LEU A 211 -9.91 -7.19 24.58
N ARG A 212 -11.23 -7.16 24.78
CA ARG A 212 -12.07 -5.99 24.50
C ARG A 212 -11.67 -4.77 25.34
N THR A 213 -11.38 -4.95 26.63
CA THR A 213 -10.89 -3.85 27.48
C THR A 213 -9.55 -3.31 26.98
N GLN A 214 -8.62 -4.19 26.58
CA GLN A 214 -7.36 -3.76 25.97
C GLN A 214 -7.59 -3.02 24.64
N GLN A 215 -8.51 -3.49 23.81
CA GLN A 215 -8.86 -2.85 22.54
C GLN A 215 -9.41 -1.44 22.76
N GLN A 216 -10.30 -1.25 23.74
CA GLN A 216 -10.84 0.06 24.12
C GLN A 216 -9.73 1.00 24.61
N HIS A 217 -8.81 0.51 25.43
CA HIS A 217 -7.68 1.29 25.92
C HIS A 217 -6.76 1.75 24.78
N ILE A 218 -6.38 0.83 23.87
CA ILE A 218 -5.54 1.15 22.70
C ILE A 218 -6.26 2.14 21.78
N SER A 219 -7.56 1.95 21.54
CA SER A 219 -8.37 2.85 20.71
C SER A 219 -8.46 4.26 21.30
N LYS A 220 -8.56 4.38 22.63
CA LYS A 220 -8.53 5.69 23.31
C LYS A 220 -7.17 6.37 23.11
N ARG A 221 -6.07 5.64 23.29
CA ARG A 221 -4.71 6.16 23.06
C ARG A 221 -4.46 6.57 21.60
N LEU A 222 -5.03 5.85 20.64
CA LEU A 222 -4.96 6.23 19.23
C LEU A 222 -5.63 7.58 18.97
N LYS A 223 -6.79 7.83 19.56
CA LYS A 223 -7.45 9.15 19.49
C LYS A 223 -6.59 10.24 20.13
N GLU A 224 -5.95 9.96 21.26
CA GLU A 224 -5.01 10.90 21.91
C GLU A 224 -3.75 11.17 21.07
N THR A 225 -3.24 10.19 20.31
CA THR A 225 -2.15 10.44 19.35
C THR A 225 -2.60 11.28 18.17
N GLU A 226 -3.84 11.09 17.71
CA GLU A 226 -4.43 11.86 16.61
C GLU A 226 -4.63 13.33 16.99
N THR A 227 -5.10 13.61 18.20
CA THR A 227 -5.19 15.00 18.70
C THR A 227 -3.81 15.66 18.80
N ARG A 228 -2.80 14.95 19.34
CA ARG A 228 -1.42 15.46 19.38
C ARG A 228 -0.85 15.72 18.00
N PHE A 229 -1.20 14.90 17.01
CA PHE A 229 -0.80 15.13 15.62
C PHE A 229 -1.43 16.40 15.04
N LEU A 230 -2.72 16.63 15.30
CA LEU A 230 -3.42 17.86 14.88
C LEU A 230 -2.83 19.11 15.54
N GLU A 231 -2.48 19.04 16.82
CA GLU A 231 -1.80 20.13 17.53
C GLU A 231 -0.42 20.43 16.93
N ASN A 232 0.35 19.39 16.57
CA ASN A 232 1.64 19.52 15.90
C ASN A 232 1.49 20.14 14.49
N ASP A 233 0.46 19.75 13.74
CA ASP A 233 0.17 20.33 12.43
C ASP A 233 -0.21 21.82 12.53
N GLY A 234 -0.96 22.20 13.57
CA GLY A 234 -1.25 23.60 13.89
C GLY A 234 0.00 24.42 14.27
N LEU A 235 1.00 23.82 14.92
CA LEU A 235 2.31 24.46 15.15
C LEU A 235 3.06 24.69 13.83
N LEU A 236 3.02 23.72 12.91
CA LEU A 236 3.66 23.85 11.61
C LEU A 236 3.04 24.99 10.78
N HIS A 237 1.72 25.11 10.76
CA HIS A 237 1.03 26.20 10.08
C HIS A 237 1.34 27.58 10.66
N ARG A 238 1.53 27.69 11.98
CA ARG A 238 1.97 28.96 12.60
C ARG A 238 3.35 29.37 12.12
N VAL A 239 4.31 28.43 12.11
CA VAL A 239 5.65 28.69 11.59
C VAL A 239 5.63 29.02 10.10
N GLU A 240 4.79 28.35 9.31
CA GLU A 240 4.60 28.67 7.89
C GLU A 240 4.10 30.11 7.67
N ASN A 241 3.19 30.58 8.54
CA ASN A 241 2.68 31.96 8.48
C ASN A 241 3.70 33.00 8.96
N GLU A 242 4.63 32.64 9.87
CA GLU A 242 5.73 33.50 10.28
C GLU A 242 6.81 33.66 9.20
N ILE A 243 6.88 32.73 8.24
CA ILE A 243 7.82 32.76 7.12
C ILE A 243 7.31 33.59 5.93
N LYS A 244 5.99 33.77 5.79
CA LYS A 244 5.34 34.53 4.70
C LYS A 244 5.33 36.02 4.99
#